data_AF-A0A2A3MM92-F1
#
_entry.id   AF-A0A2A3MM92-F1
#
_cell.length_a   1.000
_cell.length_b   1.000
_cell.length_c   1.000
_cell.angle_alpha   90.00
_cell.angle_beta   90.00
_cell.angle_gamma   90.00
#
_symmetry.space_group_name_H-M   'P 1'
#
loop_
_entity.id
_entity.type
_entity.pdbx_description
1 polymer ?
#
loop_
_entity_poly.entity_id
_entity_poly.type
_entity_poly.pdbx_seq_one_letter_code
_entity_poly.pdbx_strand_id
1 'polypeptide(L)'
;MSTIDIKTSELHGVALDWAVFCARYPGIQPTICVQDAREYQAREGATPILFPRSVTLTYQGAYGSRNHWSPSTDWAVCGPMIHACAIELSPGDGWQSDGGGCWGALMITDKAEANCSFVTADGETPQIAACRAFVAAKLGDTVSVPSELLS
;
A
#
# COMPACT_ATOMS: atom_id res chain seq x y z
N MET A 1 1.70 -20.27 -4.90
CA MET A 1 1.91 -19.40 -3.73
C MET A 1 0.66 -19.48 -2.87
N SER A 2 0.80 -19.66 -1.55
CA SER A 2 -0.33 -19.61 -0.63
C SER A 2 -0.81 -18.17 -0.48
N THR A 3 -2.13 -17.97 -0.54
CA THR A 3 -2.78 -16.68 -0.30
C THR A 3 -3.61 -16.74 0.95
N ILE A 4 -3.78 -15.59 1.60
CA ILE A 4 -4.60 -15.41 2.80
C ILE A 4 -5.55 -14.25 2.54
N ASP A 5 -6.82 -14.42 2.87
CA ASP A 5 -7.83 -13.38 2.78
C ASP A 5 -7.74 -12.46 4.00
N ILE A 6 -7.58 -11.16 3.74
CA ILE A 6 -7.41 -10.13 4.77
C ILE A 6 -8.37 -9.00 4.48
N LYS A 7 -8.92 -8.39 5.53
CA LYS A 7 -9.73 -7.18 5.38
C LYS A 7 -8.86 -6.04 4.88
N THR A 8 -9.36 -5.26 3.93
CA THR A 8 -8.66 -4.11 3.37
C THR A 8 -8.23 -3.10 4.44
N SER A 9 -9.03 -2.93 5.50
CA SER A 9 -8.72 -2.08 6.65
C SER A 9 -7.53 -2.58 7.50
N GLU A 10 -7.17 -3.86 7.43
CA GLU A 10 -6.08 -4.47 8.18
C GLU A 10 -4.77 -4.55 7.37
N LEU A 11 -4.83 -4.26 6.06
CA LEU A 11 -3.66 -4.23 5.20
C LEU A 11 -2.69 -3.12 5.60
N HIS A 12 -1.40 -3.46 5.68
CA HIS A 12 -0.32 -2.54 6.00
C HIS A 12 0.97 -2.97 5.30
N GLY A 13 1.96 -2.07 5.26
CA GLY A 13 3.27 -2.32 4.68
C GLY A 13 3.21 -2.88 3.25
N VAL A 14 4.06 -3.87 2.97
CA VAL A 14 4.24 -4.43 1.62
C VAL A 14 2.98 -5.16 1.13
N ALA A 15 2.19 -5.73 2.03
CA ALA A 15 0.90 -6.35 1.68
C ALA A 15 -0.09 -5.31 1.13
N LEU A 16 -0.17 -4.14 1.75
CA LEU A 16 -0.97 -3.02 1.24
C LEU A 16 -0.45 -2.54 -0.11
N ASP A 17 0.86 -2.34 -0.24
CA ASP A 17 1.48 -1.91 -1.50
C ASP A 17 1.19 -2.88 -2.66
N TRP A 18 1.22 -4.18 -2.37
CA TRP A 18 0.88 -5.23 -3.34
C TRP A 18 -0.58 -5.15 -3.78
N ALA A 19 -1.51 -4.98 -2.83
CA ALA A 19 -2.93 -4.83 -3.13
C ALA A 19 -3.19 -3.58 -3.98
N VAL A 20 -2.53 -2.45 -3.67
CA VAL A 20 -2.61 -1.23 -4.48
C VAL A 20 -2.10 -1.47 -5.89
N PHE A 21 -1.00 -2.23 -6.07
CA PHE A 21 -0.51 -2.59 -7.40
C PHE A 21 -1.55 -3.36 -8.20
N CYS A 22 -2.13 -4.41 -7.62
CA CYS A 22 -3.14 -5.23 -8.29
C CYS A 22 -4.43 -4.46 -8.60
N ALA A 23 -4.85 -3.55 -7.71
CA ALA A 23 -5.96 -2.64 -7.96
C ALA A 23 -5.66 -1.67 -9.11
N ARG A 24 -4.41 -1.18 -9.21
CA ARG A 24 -3.98 -0.21 -10.22
C ARG A 24 -3.73 -0.82 -11.60
N TYR A 25 -3.28 -2.08 -11.63
CA TYR A 25 -2.94 -2.83 -12.84
C TYR A 25 -3.62 -4.20 -12.85
N PRO A 26 -4.94 -4.25 -13.12
CA PRO A 26 -5.70 -5.50 -13.13
C PRO A 26 -5.09 -6.54 -14.08
N GLY A 27 -4.93 -7.78 -13.59
CA GLY A 27 -4.36 -8.89 -14.35
C GLY A 27 -2.82 -8.95 -14.36
N ILE A 28 -2.13 -8.02 -13.69
CA ILE A 28 -0.67 -8.00 -13.56
C ILE A 28 -0.30 -8.07 -12.07
N GLN A 29 0.80 -8.76 -11.76
CA GLN A 29 1.36 -8.81 -10.41
C GLN A 29 2.75 -8.16 -10.38
N PRO A 30 3.11 -7.48 -9.27
CA PRO A 30 4.47 -7.00 -9.09
C PRO A 30 5.40 -8.18 -8.81
N THR A 31 6.69 -8.00 -9.05
CA THR A 31 7.72 -8.94 -8.62
C THR A 31 8.00 -8.72 -7.14
N ILE A 32 7.78 -9.78 -6.33
CA ILE A 32 8.16 -9.82 -4.92
C ILE A 32 9.65 -10.12 -4.82
N CYS A 33 10.41 -9.22 -4.21
CA CYS A 33 11.85 -9.34 -3.99
C CYS A 33 12.10 -9.56 -2.50
N VAL A 34 12.43 -10.78 -2.11
CA VAL A 34 12.83 -11.13 -0.73
C VAL A 34 14.35 -11.10 -0.63
N GLN A 35 14.86 -10.34 0.33
CA GLN A 35 16.27 -10.35 0.71
C GLN A 35 16.35 -10.87 2.15
N ASP A 36 16.96 -12.03 2.34
CA ASP A 36 17.17 -12.59 3.68
C ASP A 36 18.13 -11.74 4.50
N ALA A 37 17.99 -11.87 5.83
CA ALA A 37 18.91 -11.21 6.75
C ALA A 37 20.34 -11.69 6.49
N ARG A 38 21.27 -10.73 6.45
CA ARG A 38 22.69 -11.03 6.20
C ARG A 38 23.58 -10.18 7.07
N GLU A 39 24.68 -10.76 7.52
CA GLU A 39 25.75 -10.03 8.17
C GLU A 39 26.84 -9.70 7.15
N TYR A 40 27.33 -8.46 7.22
CA TYR A 40 28.46 -8.00 6.42
C TYR A 40 29.58 -7.57 7.34
N GLN A 41 30.74 -8.21 7.20
CA GLN A 41 31.94 -7.82 7.91
C GLN A 41 32.91 -7.15 6.93
N ALA A 42 33.08 -5.84 7.05
CA ALA A 42 33.88 -5.07 6.12
C ALA A 42 35.37 -5.44 6.15
N ARG A 43 35.88 -5.85 7.32
CA ARG A 43 37.24 -6.34 7.55
C ARG A 43 37.30 -7.16 8.83
N GLU A 44 38.30 -8.03 8.94
CA GLU A 44 38.56 -8.83 10.12
C GLU A 44 38.68 -7.93 11.38
N GLY A 45 37.96 -8.27 12.44
CA GLY A 45 37.91 -7.50 13.69
C GLY A 45 36.98 -6.27 13.69
N ALA A 46 36.33 -5.93 12.57
CA ALA A 46 35.27 -4.91 12.57
C ALA A 46 33.95 -5.50 13.08
N THR A 47 33.15 -4.66 13.74
CA THR A 47 31.77 -5.00 14.14
C THR A 47 30.95 -5.34 12.89
N PRO A 48 30.32 -6.53 12.83
CA PRO A 48 29.46 -6.89 11.71
C PRO A 48 28.28 -5.93 11.57
N ILE A 49 27.93 -5.58 10.34
CA ILE A 49 26.70 -4.85 10.02
C ILE A 49 25.62 -5.88 9.73
N LEU A 50 24.59 -5.91 10.56
CA LEU A 50 23.41 -6.74 10.34
C LEU A 50 22.42 -6.01 9.43
N PHE A 51 22.18 -6.57 8.25
CA PHE A 51 21.08 -6.15 7.39
C PHE A 51 19.87 -7.05 7.69
N PRO A 52 18.75 -6.48 8.17
CA PRO A 52 17.57 -7.27 8.44
C PRO A 52 16.96 -7.82 7.15
N ARG A 53 16.14 -8.86 7.28
CA ARG A 53 15.33 -9.36 6.16
C ARG A 53 14.45 -8.21 5.65
N SER A 54 14.38 -8.06 4.33
CA SER A 54 13.50 -7.08 3.69
C SER A 54 12.69 -7.71 2.57
N VAL A 55 11.47 -7.23 2.39
CA VAL A 55 10.60 -7.58 1.27
C VAL A 55 10.28 -6.28 0.55
N THR A 56 10.49 -6.26 -0.77
CA THR A 56 10.19 -5.09 -1.61
C THR A 56 9.42 -5.51 -2.85
N LEU A 57 8.67 -4.58 -3.43
CA LEU A 57 7.95 -4.81 -4.68
C LEU A 57 8.62 -4.04 -5.80
N THR A 58 8.78 -4.71 -6.94
CA THR A 58 9.27 -4.07 -8.17
C THR A 58 8.39 -4.43 -9.34
N TYR A 59 8.39 -3.58 -10.37
CA TYR A 59 7.74 -3.86 -11.64
C TYR A 59 8.59 -3.32 -12.80
N GLN A 60 8.40 -3.89 -13.99
CA GLN A 60 9.04 -3.39 -15.20
C GLN A 60 8.21 -2.26 -15.80
N GLY A 61 8.82 -1.09 -15.92
CA GLY A 61 8.25 0.05 -16.63
C GLY A 61 8.43 -0.06 -18.14
N ALA A 62 7.93 0.94 -18.86
CA ALA A 62 8.27 1.12 -20.26
C ALA A 62 9.80 1.18 -20.41
N TYR A 63 10.34 0.54 -21.46
CA TYR A 63 11.79 0.42 -21.73
C TYR A 63 12.58 -0.53 -20.82
N GLY A 64 11.91 -1.40 -20.06
CA GLY A 64 12.58 -2.44 -19.26
C GLY A 64 13.24 -1.95 -17.98
N SER A 65 12.95 -0.70 -17.57
CA SER A 65 13.42 -0.15 -16.30
C SER A 65 12.74 -0.87 -15.13
N ARG A 66 13.51 -1.28 -14.12
CA ARG A 66 12.97 -1.85 -12.89
C ARG A 66 12.65 -0.72 -11.92
N ASN A 67 11.38 -0.56 -11.57
CA ASN A 67 10.92 0.48 -10.65
C ASN A 67 10.48 -0.14 -9.33
N HIS A 68 10.75 0.56 -8.23
CA HIS A 68 10.24 0.20 -6.91
C HIS A 68 8.78 0.63 -6.76
N TRP A 69 8.03 -0.08 -5.94
CA TRP A 69 6.63 0.20 -5.67
C TRP A 69 6.34 0.17 -4.18
N SER A 70 6.09 1.36 -3.61
CA SER A 70 5.83 1.52 -2.17
C SER A 70 4.85 2.68 -1.88
N PRO A 71 3.64 2.68 -2.46
CA PRO A 71 2.70 3.79 -2.34
C PRO A 71 2.25 4.11 -0.90
N SER A 72 2.31 3.16 0.03
CA SER A 72 1.99 3.40 1.45
C SER A 72 3.05 4.23 2.20
N THR A 73 4.27 4.36 1.64
CA THR A 73 5.39 5.06 2.29
C THR A 73 6.09 6.09 1.39
N ASP A 74 5.96 6.00 0.07
CA ASP A 74 6.55 6.92 -0.90
C ASP A 74 5.50 7.85 -1.55
N TRP A 75 5.60 9.14 -1.22
CA TRP A 75 4.74 10.19 -1.78
C TRP A 75 4.90 10.38 -3.28
N ALA A 76 6.08 10.12 -3.85
CA ALA A 76 6.29 10.25 -5.29
C ALA A 76 5.45 9.24 -6.08
N VAL A 77 5.11 8.10 -5.46
CA VAL A 77 4.20 7.08 -6.01
C VAL A 77 2.75 7.38 -5.63
N CYS A 78 2.49 7.72 -4.36
CA CYS A 78 1.12 7.91 -3.84
C CYS A 78 0.44 9.19 -4.33
N GLY A 79 1.16 10.31 -4.40
CA GLY A 79 0.61 11.62 -4.76
C GLY A 79 -0.09 11.64 -6.12
N PRO A 80 0.55 11.14 -7.21
CA PRO A 80 -0.11 11.02 -8.51
C PRO A 80 -1.38 10.16 -8.48
N MET A 81 -1.42 9.10 -7.65
CA MET A 81 -2.59 8.24 -7.50
C MET A 81 -3.75 8.97 -6.81
N ILE A 82 -3.47 9.67 -5.72
CA ILE A 82 -4.45 10.50 -4.99
C ILE A 82 -5.08 11.52 -5.93
N HIS A 83 -4.26 12.22 -6.73
CA HIS A 83 -4.73 13.20 -7.69
C HIS A 83 -5.59 12.56 -8.79
N ALA A 84 -5.11 11.48 -9.40
CA ALA A 84 -5.81 10.80 -10.50
C ALA A 84 -7.17 10.21 -10.09
N CYS A 85 -7.30 9.79 -8.83
CA CYS A 85 -8.52 9.18 -8.32
C CYS A 85 -9.41 10.14 -7.53
N ALA A 86 -9.01 11.43 -7.41
CA ALA A 86 -9.69 12.44 -6.60
C ALA A 86 -9.97 11.96 -5.16
N ILE A 87 -8.94 11.39 -4.53
CA ILE A 87 -9.03 10.95 -3.13
C ILE A 87 -8.94 12.18 -2.23
N GLU A 88 -9.95 12.37 -1.40
CA GLU A 88 -9.94 13.38 -0.35
C GLU A 88 -9.23 12.81 0.88
N LEU A 89 -8.37 13.62 1.50
CA LEU A 89 -7.67 13.27 2.72
C LEU A 89 -8.10 14.21 3.84
N SER A 90 -8.52 13.64 4.96
CA SER A 90 -8.88 14.38 6.16
C SER A 90 -8.01 13.92 7.32
N PRO A 91 -7.38 14.84 8.08
CA PRO A 91 -6.88 14.49 9.40
C PRO A 91 -8.06 13.99 10.25
N GLY A 92 -7.83 12.99 11.11
CA GLY A 92 -8.86 12.32 11.92
C GLY A 92 -9.44 13.18 13.05
N ASP A 93 -9.26 14.50 13.01
CA ASP A 93 -9.93 15.46 13.87
C ASP A 93 -11.26 15.99 13.28
N GLY A 94 -11.58 15.61 12.03
CA GLY A 94 -12.89 15.87 11.40
C GLY A 94 -13.63 14.57 11.08
N TRP A 95 -14.81 14.40 11.70
CA TRP A 95 -15.86 13.37 11.48
C TRP A 95 -15.84 12.08 12.31
N GLN A 96 -14.69 11.60 12.80
CA GLN A 96 -14.63 10.43 13.71
C GLN A 96 -14.06 10.85 15.06
N SER A 97 -14.97 11.09 16.01
CA SER A 97 -14.71 11.62 17.35
C SER A 97 -14.17 10.56 18.32
N ASP A 98 -13.03 9.96 17.99
CA ASP A 98 -12.35 8.98 18.85
C ASP A 98 -10.90 9.43 19.15
N GLY A 99 -10.62 10.74 19.04
CA GLY A 99 -9.49 11.39 19.72
C GLY A 99 -8.09 10.81 19.49
N GLY A 100 -7.80 10.20 18.35
CA GLY A 100 -6.51 9.53 18.15
C GLY A 100 -5.99 9.53 16.73
N GLY A 101 -5.12 10.49 16.39
CA GLY A 101 -3.98 10.40 15.46
C GLY A 101 -4.14 9.77 14.05
N CYS A 102 -5.31 9.32 13.65
CA CYS A 102 -5.56 8.64 12.39
C CYS A 102 -5.87 9.63 11.27
N TRP A 103 -5.76 9.17 10.03
CA TRP A 103 -6.13 9.86 8.81
C TRP A 103 -7.31 9.15 8.17
N GLY A 104 -8.27 9.91 7.69
CA GLY A 104 -9.35 9.43 6.85
C GLY A 104 -9.06 9.71 5.38
N ALA A 105 -9.49 8.80 4.50
CA ALA A 105 -9.50 9.00 3.06
C ALA A 105 -10.88 8.66 2.49
N LEU A 106 -11.37 9.49 1.57
CA LEU A 106 -12.61 9.26 0.85
C LEU A 106 -12.35 9.18 -0.65
N MET A 107 -12.93 8.19 -1.32
CA MET A 107 -12.87 8.08 -2.77
C MET A 107 -14.25 7.80 -3.36
N ILE A 108 -14.66 8.59 -4.36
CA ILE A 108 -15.93 8.42 -5.07
C ILE A 108 -15.82 7.22 -6.03
N THR A 109 -16.76 6.28 -5.95
CA THR A 109 -16.79 5.06 -6.76
C THR A 109 -17.80 5.12 -7.91
N ASP A 110 -18.88 5.90 -7.77
CA ASP A 110 -19.83 6.20 -8.84
C ASP A 110 -20.17 7.70 -8.84
N LYS A 111 -20.20 8.30 -10.03
CA LYS A 111 -20.54 9.70 -10.27
C LYS A 111 -21.92 9.87 -10.93
N ALA A 112 -22.84 8.92 -10.73
CA ALA A 112 -24.21 9.08 -11.19
C ALA A 112 -24.84 10.36 -10.58
N GLU A 113 -25.43 11.20 -11.43
CA GLU A 113 -25.85 12.58 -11.15
C GLU A 113 -26.86 12.74 -9.99
N ALA A 114 -27.48 11.65 -9.52
CA ALA A 114 -28.48 11.67 -8.46
C ALA A 114 -28.07 10.96 -7.15
N ASN A 115 -27.00 10.15 -7.16
CA ASN A 115 -26.49 9.43 -5.97
C ASN A 115 -25.01 9.08 -6.17
N CYS A 116 -24.11 9.82 -5.51
CA CYS A 116 -22.69 9.47 -5.49
C CYS A 116 -22.45 8.35 -4.45
N SER A 117 -21.90 7.21 -4.87
CA SER A 117 -21.34 6.23 -3.93
C SER A 117 -19.87 6.56 -3.65
N PHE A 118 -19.45 6.36 -2.42
CA PHE A 118 -18.07 6.57 -1.99
C PHE A 118 -17.63 5.46 -1.04
N VAL A 119 -16.31 5.28 -0.94
CA VAL A 119 -15.69 4.47 0.10
C VAL A 119 -14.88 5.38 1.02
N THR A 120 -14.83 5.02 2.29
CA THR A 120 -13.94 5.64 3.27
C THR A 120 -12.98 4.59 3.82
N ALA A 121 -11.75 5.00 4.11
CA ALA A 121 -10.81 4.15 4.84
C ALA A 121 -9.94 5.00 5.76
N ASP A 122 -9.56 4.41 6.89
CA ASP A 122 -8.69 5.03 7.88
C ASP A 122 -7.27 4.44 7.82
N GLY A 123 -6.30 5.23 8.24
CA GLY A 123 -4.89 4.82 8.31
C GLY A 123 -4.09 5.65 9.29
N GLU A 124 -2.94 5.13 9.70
CA GLU A 124 -2.01 5.81 10.60
C GLU A 124 -1.30 6.98 9.90
N THR A 125 -1.29 6.98 8.57
CA THR A 125 -0.75 8.04 7.71
C THR A 125 -1.73 8.34 6.58
N PRO A 126 -1.66 9.53 5.96
CA PRO A 126 -2.53 9.85 4.84
C PRO A 126 -2.32 8.89 3.66
N GLN A 127 -1.09 8.42 3.42
CA GLN A 127 -0.82 7.46 2.34
C GLN A 127 -1.45 6.10 2.62
N ILE A 128 -1.40 5.61 3.85
CA ILE A 128 -2.05 4.34 4.23
C ILE A 128 -3.56 4.45 4.04
N ALA A 129 -4.17 5.54 4.53
CA ALA A 129 -5.61 5.80 4.36
C ALA A 129 -5.98 5.85 2.87
N ALA A 130 -5.24 6.61 2.05
CA ALA A 130 -5.46 6.70 0.61
C ALA A 130 -5.36 5.34 -0.09
N CYS A 131 -4.31 4.56 0.23
CA CYS A 131 -4.08 3.24 -0.34
C CYS A 131 -5.22 2.28 0.01
N ARG A 132 -5.67 2.27 1.27
CA ARG A 132 -6.80 1.43 1.71
C ARG A 132 -8.10 1.84 1.03
N ALA A 133 -8.41 3.14 0.93
CA ALA A 133 -9.60 3.62 0.22
C ALA A 133 -9.55 3.22 -1.27
N PHE A 134 -8.38 3.36 -1.91
CA PHE A 134 -8.19 2.95 -3.29
C PHE A 134 -8.41 1.45 -3.49
N VAL A 135 -7.84 0.62 -2.62
CA VAL A 135 -8.02 -0.84 -2.65
C VAL A 135 -9.49 -1.20 -2.40
N ALA A 136 -10.14 -0.61 -1.40
CA ALA A 136 -11.53 -0.90 -1.06
C ALA A 136 -12.48 -0.63 -2.24
N ALA A 137 -12.31 0.50 -2.92
CA ALA A 137 -13.11 0.83 -4.09
C ALA A 137 -12.89 -0.07 -5.31
N LYS A 138 -11.69 -0.65 -5.47
CA LYS A 138 -11.31 -1.39 -6.69
C LYS A 138 -11.42 -2.90 -6.51
N LEU A 139 -11.11 -3.40 -5.31
CA LEU A 139 -11.02 -4.82 -4.99
C LEU A 139 -12.05 -5.24 -3.92
N GLY A 140 -12.65 -4.30 -3.20
CA GLY A 140 -13.62 -4.55 -2.12
C GLY A 140 -12.99 -4.62 -0.73
N ASP A 141 -13.79 -5.05 0.24
CA ASP A 141 -13.43 -5.04 1.67
C ASP A 141 -12.47 -6.16 2.08
N THR A 142 -12.25 -7.15 1.22
CA THR A 142 -11.37 -8.29 1.47
C THR A 142 -10.50 -8.55 0.25
N VAL A 143 -9.20 -8.77 0.47
CA VAL A 143 -8.22 -9.06 -0.58
C VAL A 143 -7.44 -10.33 -0.23
N SER A 144 -7.28 -11.22 -1.21
CA SER A 144 -6.41 -12.39 -1.12
C SER A 144 -4.96 -11.98 -1.40
N VAL A 145 -4.11 -11.95 -0.36
CA VAL A 145 -2.71 -11.51 -0.45
C VAL A 145 -1.75 -12.70 -0.29
N PRO A 146 -0.60 -12.75 -0.98
CA PRO A 146 0.43 -13.76 -0.75
C PRO A 146 0.90 -13.76 0.72
N SER A 147 0.90 -14.93 1.37
CA SER A 147 1.22 -15.05 2.80
C SER A 147 2.63 -14.60 3.18
N GLU A 148 3.56 -14.65 2.22
CA GLU A 148 4.94 -14.18 2.38
C GLU A 148 5.08 -12.65 2.55
N LEU A 149 4.02 -11.88 2.28
CA LEU A 149 3.99 -10.42 2.48
C LEU A 149 3.51 -10.02 3.88
N LEU A 150 3.14 -10.98 4.71
CA LEU A 150 2.58 -10.76 6.05
C LEU A 150 3.59 -11.05 7.17
N SER A 151 4.85 -11.31 6.81
CA SER A 151 5.93 -11.65 7.75
C SER A 151 6.60 -10.43 8.34
#